data_AF-A0A7W9SPQ6-F1
#
_entry.id   AF-A0A7W9SPQ6-F1
#
_cell.length_a   1.000
_cell.length_b   1.000
_cell.length_c   1.000
_cell.angle_alpha   90.00
_cell.angle_beta   90.00
_cell.angle_gamma   90.00
#
_symmetry.space_group_name_H-M   'P 1'
#
loop_
_entity.id
_entity.type
_entity.pdbx_description
1 polymer ?
#
loop_
_entity_poly.entity_id
_entity_poly.type
_entity_poly.pdbx_seq_one_letter_code
_entity_poly.pdbx_strand_id
1 'polypeptide(L)'
;MKPRSKFILLGLALASAIWGAWAWRRARTPLPPLSKSLWYWHRPFRLKPDEAQQLRAAGVGELFVHAGLLYRSDSDGALGVTLKQTWQSRAEGLKVHLVFNASADVLARLESIPEETLAEAIAGAARTQKQAAQSVGGDVVGLQCDLDFPTRLLPRYATLLRALRAKLPGWQLSATLLTSWYSSRNLDPVLDALDFSVPQFYESQTPRRYTDFTPIFSPKVLERGLAAAGRRGKPFRAGLPAYGHALVFDGPGRLRGMYRDGGADTLSGDPSFRCLRAETDPRTGNRRLEFTSAHAEAVDFRILFDLPTLLSLQRALALTTPNRPASCTGIVLFRLPEPGETATLPLPTLTALLNHQTPQLRPRVRLRTKPAAAWSALEGGSEAGTLVFVDLVNDGDAGSALGPDTVTLDLELASPGVLEVAPGGFSKATLFAESPERVASPLRATGVRWSAANLAPKSVLTAGPLHLKGTDIGALKVHWRVVTQDGTTPLVGEGK
;
A
#
# COMPACT_ATOMS: atom_id res chain seq x y z
N MET A 1 24.36 36.13 57.97
CA MET A 1 24.63 36.02 56.51
C MET A 1 24.67 37.42 55.90
N LYS A 2 25.78 37.79 55.26
CA LYS A 2 25.98 39.13 54.66
C LYS A 2 24.97 39.38 53.52
N PRO A 3 24.48 40.62 53.32
CA PRO A 3 23.44 40.94 52.32
C PRO A 3 23.76 40.48 50.89
N ARG A 4 25.05 40.34 50.54
CA ARG A 4 25.50 39.81 49.25
C ARG A 4 25.08 38.36 48.96
N SER A 5 24.89 37.51 49.97
CA SER A 5 24.52 36.10 49.74
C SER A 5 23.04 35.91 49.37
N LYS A 6 22.16 36.82 49.80
CA LYS A 6 20.71 36.77 49.47
C LYS A 6 20.43 37.14 48.02
N PHE A 7 21.19 38.09 47.45
CA PHE A 7 21.07 38.47 46.04
C PHE A 7 21.54 37.37 45.08
N ILE A 8 22.58 36.62 45.46
CA ILE A 8 23.09 35.50 44.64
C ILE A 8 22.08 34.34 44.61
N LEU A 9 21.49 33.99 45.76
CA LEU A 9 20.47 32.94 45.85
C LEU A 9 19.19 33.30 45.08
N LEU A 10 18.77 34.57 45.14
CA LEU A 10 17.61 35.06 44.39
C LEU A 10 17.88 35.05 42.87
N GLY A 11 19.08 35.45 42.45
CA GLY A 11 19.49 35.41 41.04
C GLY A 11 19.55 34.00 40.46
N LEU A 12 20.07 33.03 41.22
CA LEU A 12 20.08 31.62 40.82
C LEU A 12 18.67 31.02 40.73
N ALA A 13 17.79 31.30 41.69
CA ALA A 13 16.40 30.86 41.65
C ALA A 13 15.63 31.44 40.46
N LEU A 14 15.83 32.73 40.16
CA LEU A 14 15.22 33.38 39.00
C LEU A 14 15.75 32.81 37.67
N ALA A 15 17.07 32.57 37.58
CA ALA A 15 17.69 31.93 36.42
C ALA A 15 17.16 30.50 36.21
N SER A 16 17.05 29.70 37.26
CA SER A 16 16.46 28.36 37.20
C SER A 16 14.97 28.37 36.82
N ALA A 17 14.20 29.35 37.30
CA ALA A 17 12.79 29.50 36.92
C ALA A 17 12.62 29.94 35.46
N ILE A 18 13.45 30.86 34.98
CA ILE A 18 13.47 31.29 33.57
C ILE A 18 13.91 30.14 32.67
N TRP A 19 14.95 29.39 33.05
CA TRP A 19 15.43 28.25 32.29
C TRP A 19 14.41 27.09 32.30
N GLY A 20 13.77 26.84 33.44
CA GLY A 20 12.67 25.89 33.58
C GLY A 20 11.45 26.27 32.74
N ALA A 21 11.05 27.54 32.75
CA ALA A 21 9.97 28.07 31.92
C ALA A 21 10.32 28.01 30.43
N TRP A 22 11.57 28.33 30.05
CA TRP A 22 12.04 28.25 28.66
C TRP A 22 12.13 26.82 28.16
N ALA A 23 12.67 25.90 28.96
CA ALA A 23 12.72 24.47 28.65
C ALA A 23 11.31 23.86 28.54
N TRP A 24 10.39 24.25 29.44
CA TRP A 24 9.00 23.81 29.42
C TRP A 24 8.23 24.37 28.22
N ARG A 25 8.45 25.63 27.86
CA ARG A 25 7.84 26.27 26.69
C ARG A 25 8.38 25.67 25.39
N ARG A 26 9.69 25.40 25.30
CA ARG A 26 10.32 24.72 24.17
C ARG A 26 9.87 23.26 24.01
N ALA A 27 9.60 22.56 25.11
CA ALA A 27 9.01 21.23 25.10
C ALA A 27 7.53 21.22 24.68
N ARG A 28 6.85 22.37 24.69
CA ARG A 28 5.41 22.50 24.41
C ARG A 28 5.06 23.31 23.16
N THR A 29 6.03 23.89 22.45
CA THR A 29 5.73 24.51 21.15
C THR A 29 5.28 23.41 20.20
N PRO A 30 4.01 23.43 19.72
CA PRO A 30 3.54 22.42 18.79
C PRO A 30 4.39 22.47 17.53
N LEU A 31 4.85 21.30 17.07
CA LEU A 31 5.57 21.21 15.81
C LEU A 31 4.65 21.64 14.66
N PRO A 32 5.19 22.22 13.57
CA PRO A 32 4.42 22.45 12.36
C PRO A 32 3.70 21.19 11.89
N PRO A 33 2.61 21.26 11.11
CA PRO A 33 2.02 20.08 10.49
C PRO A 33 3.05 19.28 9.67
N LEU A 34 2.94 17.95 9.66
CA LEU A 34 3.75 17.10 8.79
C LEU A 34 3.43 17.41 7.33
N SER A 35 4.45 17.53 6.49
CA SER A 35 4.23 17.38 5.06
C SER A 35 3.85 15.92 4.75
N LYS A 36 2.88 15.73 3.86
CA LYS A 36 2.41 14.42 3.43
C LYS A 36 2.73 14.25 1.97
N SER A 37 3.35 13.12 1.64
CA SER A 37 3.73 12.77 0.28
C SER A 37 3.45 11.30 0.01
N LEU A 38 3.33 10.94 -1.28
CA LEU A 38 3.24 9.56 -1.71
C LEU A 38 4.30 9.24 -2.75
N TRP A 39 4.77 8.00 -2.73
CA TRP A 39 5.57 7.45 -3.81
C TRP A 39 4.66 6.98 -4.95
N TYR A 40 5.04 7.24 -6.20
CA TYR A 40 4.31 6.88 -7.40
C TYR A 40 5.23 6.10 -8.33
N TRP A 41 4.86 4.86 -8.62
CA TRP A 41 5.75 3.89 -9.28
C TRP A 41 5.30 3.47 -10.67
N HIS A 42 4.07 3.86 -11.04
CA HIS A 42 3.37 3.36 -12.20
C HIS A 42 3.94 4.02 -13.45
N ARG A 43 3.88 3.32 -14.58
CA ARG A 43 4.32 3.83 -15.88
C ARG A 43 3.29 3.38 -16.92
N PRO A 44 2.63 4.28 -17.66
CA PRO A 44 2.79 5.75 -17.66
C PRO A 44 2.35 6.44 -16.35
N PHE A 45 2.82 7.67 -16.13
CA PHE A 45 2.27 8.58 -15.13
C PHE A 45 0.88 9.04 -15.59
N ARG A 46 -0.12 8.61 -14.83
CA ARG A 46 -1.52 8.94 -15.03
C ARG A 46 -2.18 9.10 -13.66
N LEU A 47 -2.62 10.32 -13.36
CA LEU A 47 -3.37 10.65 -12.17
C LEU A 47 -4.68 11.30 -12.60
N LYS A 48 -5.81 10.72 -12.20
CA LYS A 48 -7.11 11.29 -12.56
C LYS A 48 -7.38 12.56 -11.74
N PRO A 49 -8.17 13.52 -12.25
CA PRO A 49 -8.47 14.76 -11.53
C PRO A 49 -9.13 14.52 -10.16
N ASP A 50 -10.00 13.52 -10.05
CA ASP A 50 -10.66 13.14 -8.80
C ASP A 50 -9.67 12.53 -7.79
N GLU A 51 -8.74 11.69 -8.25
CA GLU A 51 -7.64 11.16 -7.43
C GLU A 51 -6.75 12.31 -6.92
N ALA A 52 -6.37 13.24 -7.78
CA ALA A 52 -5.58 14.42 -7.41
C ALA A 52 -6.32 15.32 -6.39
N GLN A 53 -7.62 15.53 -6.57
CA GLN A 53 -8.46 16.27 -5.63
C GLN A 53 -8.53 15.55 -4.27
N GLN A 54 -8.75 14.23 -4.25
CA GLN A 54 -8.78 13.43 -3.03
C GLN A 54 -7.46 13.51 -2.26
N LEU A 55 -6.33 13.41 -2.95
CA LEU A 55 -4.99 13.55 -2.37
C LEU A 55 -4.78 14.94 -1.75
N ARG A 56 -5.12 16.01 -2.48
CA ARG A 56 -5.00 17.38 -1.97
C ARG A 56 -5.92 17.64 -0.78
N ALA A 57 -7.14 17.13 -0.82
CA ALA A 57 -8.07 17.19 0.31
C ALA A 57 -7.55 16.43 1.54
N ALA A 58 -6.72 15.40 1.34
CA ALA A 58 -6.01 14.70 2.41
C ALA A 58 -4.75 15.42 2.94
N GLY A 59 -4.43 16.59 2.38
CA GLY A 59 -3.23 17.38 2.71
C GLY A 59 -1.95 16.85 2.07
N VAL A 60 -2.05 15.99 1.06
CA VAL A 60 -0.89 15.58 0.25
C VAL A 60 -0.49 16.73 -0.64
N GLY A 61 0.77 17.16 -0.55
CA GLY A 61 1.30 18.26 -1.36
C GLY A 61 2.26 17.81 -2.46
N GLU A 62 2.83 16.60 -2.34
CA GLU A 62 3.97 16.20 -3.17
C GLU A 62 3.93 14.71 -3.53
N LEU A 63 4.41 14.38 -4.72
CA LEU A 63 4.59 13.02 -5.22
C LEU A 63 6.07 12.75 -5.53
N PHE A 64 6.54 11.57 -5.12
CA PHE A 64 7.85 11.04 -5.49
C PHE A 64 7.66 10.06 -6.63
N VAL A 65 7.90 10.50 -7.87
CA VAL A 65 7.58 9.75 -9.09
C VAL A 65 8.81 9.01 -9.59
N HIS A 66 8.71 7.69 -9.75
CA HIS A 66 9.73 6.89 -10.42
C HIS A 66 9.94 7.41 -11.85
N ALA A 67 11.13 7.99 -12.09
CA ALA A 67 11.47 8.71 -13.31
C ALA A 67 12.32 7.88 -14.27
N GLY A 68 13.03 6.87 -13.76
CA GLY A 68 13.80 5.92 -14.55
C GLY A 68 14.73 5.06 -13.72
N LEU A 69 15.25 4.00 -14.36
CA LEU A 69 16.24 3.08 -13.81
C LEU A 69 17.58 3.30 -14.51
N LEU A 70 18.62 3.63 -13.74
CA LEU A 70 19.99 3.70 -14.24
C LEU A 70 20.45 2.28 -14.60
N TYR A 71 21.02 2.14 -15.78
CA TYR A 71 21.66 0.90 -16.21
C TYR A 71 23.05 1.21 -16.77
N ARG A 72 23.87 0.17 -16.84
CA ARG A 72 25.16 0.19 -17.52
C ARG A 72 25.02 -0.64 -18.79
N SER A 73 25.42 -0.08 -19.91
CA SER A 73 25.45 -0.75 -21.20
C SER A 73 26.53 -1.83 -21.22
N ASP A 74 26.19 -3.02 -21.69
CA ASP A 74 27.13 -4.14 -21.76
C ASP A 74 28.17 -3.96 -22.88
N SER A 75 27.85 -3.19 -23.93
CA SER A 75 28.71 -3.04 -25.11
C SER A 75 29.89 -2.09 -24.90
N ASP A 76 29.67 -0.99 -24.19
CA ASP A 76 30.63 0.11 -24.04
C ASP A 76 30.82 0.56 -22.58
N GLY A 77 30.07 -0.03 -21.64
CA GLY A 77 30.11 0.34 -20.23
C GLY A 77 29.48 1.70 -19.91
N ALA A 78 28.84 2.36 -20.88
CA ALA A 78 28.23 3.66 -20.69
C ALA A 78 27.02 3.58 -19.75
N LEU A 79 26.80 4.64 -18.96
CA LEU A 79 25.59 4.76 -18.15
C LEU A 79 24.44 5.29 -18.99
N GLY A 80 23.27 4.66 -18.86
CA GLY A 80 22.03 5.09 -19.46
C GLY A 80 20.86 5.05 -18.49
N VAL A 81 19.69 5.47 -18.95
CA VAL A 81 18.43 5.32 -18.22
C VAL A 81 17.45 4.51 -19.05
N THR A 82 16.98 3.41 -18.48
CA THR A 82 15.90 2.59 -19.01
C THR A 82 14.66 2.80 -18.17
N LEU A 83 13.54 2.22 -18.59
CA LEU A 83 12.27 2.29 -17.84
C LEU A 83 11.86 3.75 -17.54
N LYS A 84 12.19 4.66 -18.46
CA LYS A 84 11.89 6.10 -18.34
C LYS A 84 10.39 6.32 -18.13
N GLN A 85 10.05 7.30 -17.30
CA GLN A 85 8.66 7.69 -17.11
C GLN A 85 8.09 8.32 -18.39
N THR A 86 6.83 8.02 -18.66
CA THR A 86 6.03 8.62 -19.74
C THR A 86 4.85 9.36 -19.11
N TRP A 87 4.66 10.63 -19.46
CA TRP A 87 3.69 11.50 -18.79
C TRP A 87 2.41 11.62 -19.63
N GLN A 88 1.28 11.15 -19.11
CA GLN A 88 -0.02 11.22 -19.78
C GLN A 88 -0.99 12.24 -19.14
N SER A 89 -0.66 12.73 -17.95
CA SER A 89 -1.43 13.74 -17.22
C SER A 89 -0.51 14.57 -16.33
N ARG A 90 -0.93 15.77 -15.94
CA ARG A 90 -0.26 16.52 -14.87
C ARG A 90 -0.54 15.96 -13.48
N ALA A 91 0.39 16.15 -12.56
CA ALA A 91 0.16 16.00 -11.12
C ALA A 91 -0.60 17.24 -10.59
N GLU A 92 -1.90 17.32 -10.86
CA GLU A 92 -2.70 18.54 -10.65
C GLU A 92 -2.63 19.11 -9.22
N GLY A 93 -1.95 20.25 -9.07
CA GLY A 93 -1.76 20.92 -7.78
C GLY A 93 -0.83 20.19 -6.81
N LEU A 94 -0.06 19.21 -7.29
CA LEU A 94 0.91 18.45 -6.53
C LEU A 94 2.32 18.68 -7.09
N LYS A 95 3.28 18.92 -6.22
CA LYS A 95 4.69 19.04 -6.60
C LYS A 95 5.29 17.66 -6.87
N VAL A 96 6.27 17.59 -7.75
CA VAL A 96 6.90 16.33 -8.16
C VAL A 96 8.39 16.32 -7.80
N HIS A 97 8.80 15.25 -7.13
CA HIS A 97 10.19 14.83 -7.02
C HIS A 97 10.42 13.68 -8.00
N LEU A 98 11.41 13.82 -8.88
CA LEU A 98 11.83 12.74 -9.78
C LEU A 98 12.71 11.77 -9.00
N VAL A 99 12.38 10.48 -9.04
CA VAL A 99 13.12 9.43 -8.33
C VAL A 99 13.87 8.57 -9.34
N PHE A 100 15.18 8.43 -9.16
CA PHE A 100 15.99 7.50 -9.95
C PHE A 100 16.57 6.41 -9.06
N ASN A 101 16.33 5.17 -9.47
CA ASN A 101 16.97 3.98 -8.91
C ASN A 101 18.00 3.42 -9.89
N ALA A 102 18.71 2.37 -9.48
CA ALA A 102 19.73 1.74 -10.30
C ALA A 102 19.51 0.23 -10.41
N SER A 103 19.90 -0.34 -11.56
CA SER A 103 19.91 -1.78 -11.75
C SER A 103 20.88 -2.44 -10.79
N ALA A 104 20.65 -3.73 -10.50
CA ALA A 104 21.56 -4.52 -9.66
C ALA A 104 23.00 -4.50 -10.19
N ASP A 105 23.17 -4.44 -11.52
CA ASP A 105 24.48 -4.37 -12.19
C ASP A 105 25.25 -3.08 -11.85
N VAL A 106 24.56 -1.94 -11.91
CA VAL A 106 25.12 -0.63 -11.54
C VAL A 106 25.46 -0.60 -10.06
N LEU A 107 24.55 -1.08 -9.19
CA LEU A 107 24.76 -1.13 -7.75
C LEU A 107 25.97 -2.00 -7.38
N ALA A 108 26.15 -3.14 -8.03
CA ALA A 108 27.30 -4.03 -7.83
C ALA A 108 28.64 -3.41 -8.25
N ARG A 109 28.62 -2.37 -9.10
CA ARG A 109 29.82 -1.74 -9.69
C ARG A 109 30.04 -0.30 -9.27
N LEU A 110 29.33 0.20 -8.25
CA LEU A 110 29.43 1.58 -7.77
C LEU A 110 30.87 2.02 -7.49
N GLU A 111 31.75 1.12 -7.06
CA GLU A 111 33.17 1.45 -6.86
C GLU A 111 33.96 1.70 -8.15
N SER A 112 33.60 1.03 -9.23
CA SER A 112 34.28 1.18 -10.52
C SER A 112 33.77 2.39 -11.32
N ILE A 113 32.62 2.93 -10.94
CA ILE A 113 31.97 4.04 -11.63
C ILE A 113 32.39 5.35 -10.95
N PRO A 114 33.01 6.30 -11.67
CA PRO A 114 33.31 7.62 -11.12
C PRO A 114 32.04 8.36 -10.70
N GLU A 115 32.06 9.01 -9.55
CA GLU A 115 30.91 9.75 -9.00
C GLU A 115 30.43 10.83 -9.97
N GLU A 116 31.36 11.50 -10.65
CA GLU A 116 31.06 12.55 -11.63
C GLU A 116 30.29 12.00 -12.83
N THR A 117 30.67 10.80 -13.32
CA THR A 117 29.98 10.12 -14.42
C THR A 117 28.55 9.74 -14.03
N LEU A 118 28.37 9.23 -12.81
CA LEU A 118 27.06 8.89 -12.27
C LEU A 118 26.21 10.15 -12.04
N ALA A 119 26.81 11.24 -11.53
CA ALA A 119 26.16 12.53 -11.37
C ALA A 119 25.68 13.10 -12.70
N GLU A 120 26.50 13.03 -13.75
CA GLU A 120 26.16 13.51 -15.09
C GLU A 120 24.98 12.71 -15.68
N ALA A 121 25.02 11.37 -15.58
CA ALA A 121 23.95 10.52 -16.07
C ALA A 121 22.60 10.82 -15.38
N ILE A 122 22.60 10.94 -14.04
CA ILE A 122 21.39 11.26 -13.27
C ILE A 122 20.90 12.68 -13.56
N ALA A 123 21.78 13.68 -13.58
CA ALA A 123 21.41 15.07 -13.83
C ALA A 123 20.85 15.27 -15.26
N GLY A 124 21.48 14.67 -16.26
CA GLY A 124 21.00 14.66 -17.63
C GLY A 124 19.61 14.03 -17.74
N ALA A 125 19.41 12.87 -17.12
CA ALA A 125 18.11 12.21 -17.10
C ALA A 125 17.03 13.01 -16.36
N ALA A 126 17.38 13.64 -15.24
CA ALA A 126 16.47 14.48 -14.47
C ALA A 126 15.99 15.70 -15.27
N ARG A 127 16.89 16.38 -15.99
CA ARG A 127 16.52 17.50 -16.88
C ARG A 127 15.56 17.06 -17.98
N THR A 128 15.85 15.94 -18.64
CA THR A 128 14.97 15.36 -19.67
C THR A 128 13.59 15.01 -19.12
N GLN A 129 13.53 14.38 -17.95
CA GLN A 129 12.26 14.01 -17.32
C GLN A 129 11.48 15.23 -16.81
N LYS A 130 12.16 16.28 -16.35
CA LYS A 130 11.50 17.55 -16.02
C LYS A 130 10.84 18.19 -17.24
N GLN A 131 11.54 18.24 -18.37
CA GLN A 131 10.96 18.75 -19.62
C GLN A 131 9.73 17.93 -20.04
N ALA A 132 9.80 16.60 -19.95
CA ALA A 132 8.68 15.72 -20.28
C ALA A 132 7.48 15.88 -19.31
N ALA A 133 7.72 16.10 -18.02
CA ALA A 133 6.66 16.40 -17.07
C ALA A 133 6.03 17.79 -17.32
N GLN A 134 6.86 18.78 -17.66
CA GLN A 134 6.41 20.15 -17.93
C GLN A 134 5.56 20.25 -19.20
N SER A 135 5.79 19.41 -20.21
CA SER A 135 4.99 19.41 -21.45
C SER A 135 3.52 19.03 -21.22
N VAL A 136 3.22 18.31 -20.13
CA VAL A 136 1.85 18.05 -19.68
C VAL A 136 1.38 18.97 -18.55
N GLY A 137 2.20 19.95 -18.14
CA GLY A 137 1.88 20.91 -17.07
C GLY A 137 2.23 20.47 -15.65
N GLY A 138 3.20 19.56 -15.48
CA GLY A 138 3.69 19.13 -14.16
C GLY A 138 4.68 20.11 -13.51
N ASP A 139 4.64 20.22 -12.18
CA ASP A 139 5.54 21.05 -11.37
C ASP A 139 6.66 20.21 -10.72
N VAL A 140 7.81 20.12 -11.39
CA VAL A 140 8.98 19.38 -10.88
C VAL A 140 9.88 20.28 -10.04
N VAL A 141 9.95 19.96 -8.75
CA VAL A 141 10.65 20.75 -7.72
C VAL A 141 11.94 20.11 -7.22
N GLY A 142 12.13 18.81 -7.46
CA GLY A 142 13.26 18.11 -6.88
C GLY A 142 13.60 16.75 -7.50
N LEU A 143 14.71 16.21 -7.00
CA LEU A 143 15.31 14.93 -7.35
C LEU A 143 15.46 14.10 -6.05
N GLN A 144 15.13 12.82 -6.11
CA GLN A 144 15.49 11.83 -5.10
C GLN A 144 16.41 10.78 -5.70
N CYS A 145 17.55 10.55 -5.06
CA CYS A 145 18.41 9.40 -5.34
C CYS A 145 17.95 8.20 -4.52
N ASP A 146 17.47 7.16 -5.20
CA ASP A 146 17.04 5.89 -4.60
C ASP A 146 18.10 4.82 -4.89
N LEU A 147 19.28 4.99 -4.30
CA LEU A 147 20.48 4.20 -4.57
C LEU A 147 20.97 3.54 -3.28
N ASP A 148 20.86 2.21 -3.23
CA ASP A 148 21.25 1.40 -2.06
C ASP A 148 22.77 1.22 -1.98
N PHE A 149 23.48 2.30 -1.66
CA PHE A 149 24.93 2.23 -1.41
C PHE A 149 25.23 1.33 -0.21
N PRO A 150 26.18 0.38 -0.33
CA PRO A 150 26.74 -0.30 0.83
C PRO A 150 27.29 0.71 1.85
N THR A 151 27.12 0.46 3.15
CA THR A 151 27.54 1.39 4.23
C THR A 151 29.01 1.83 4.13
N ARG A 152 29.90 0.95 3.63
CA ARG A 152 31.32 1.27 3.41
C ARG A 152 31.57 2.30 2.30
N LEU A 153 30.62 2.50 1.40
CA LEU A 153 30.69 3.42 0.26
C LEU A 153 29.96 4.75 0.50
N LEU A 154 29.44 5.01 1.70
CA LEU A 154 28.81 6.30 2.03
C LEU A 154 29.70 7.52 1.76
N PRO A 155 31.04 7.49 1.96
CA PRO A 155 31.89 8.62 1.56
C PRO A 155 31.82 8.94 0.06
N ARG A 156 31.77 7.90 -0.79
CA ARG A 156 31.60 8.05 -2.24
C ARG A 156 30.21 8.59 -2.57
N TYR A 157 29.19 8.10 -1.86
CA TYR A 157 27.83 8.62 -2.04
C TYR A 157 27.73 10.11 -1.71
N ALA A 158 28.38 10.57 -0.64
CA ALA A 158 28.43 11.99 -0.30
C ALA A 158 29.10 12.83 -1.41
N THR A 159 30.14 12.32 -2.06
CA THR A 159 30.78 12.98 -3.20
C THR A 159 29.86 13.05 -4.42
N LEU A 160 29.17 11.95 -4.75
CA LEU A 160 28.14 11.93 -5.79
C LEU A 160 27.04 12.98 -5.55
N LEU A 161 26.49 13.04 -4.33
CA LEU A 161 25.41 13.96 -4.00
C LEU A 161 25.86 15.43 -4.07
N ARG A 162 27.10 15.74 -3.67
CA ARG A 162 27.69 17.08 -3.84
C ARG A 162 27.86 17.46 -5.31
N ALA A 163 28.30 16.53 -6.16
CA ALA A 163 28.38 16.74 -7.61
C ALA A 163 26.98 16.99 -8.22
N LEU A 164 25.98 16.20 -7.82
CA LEU A 164 24.58 16.39 -8.24
C LEU A 164 24.04 17.77 -7.83
N ARG A 165 24.31 18.20 -6.60
CA ARG A 165 23.92 19.52 -6.11
C ARG A 165 24.48 20.64 -6.99
N ALA A 166 25.74 20.55 -7.37
CA ALA A 166 26.39 21.53 -8.25
C ALA A 166 25.76 21.54 -9.67
N LYS A 167 25.37 20.36 -10.19
CA LYS A 167 24.76 20.22 -11.53
C LYS A 167 23.28 20.61 -11.59
N LEU A 168 22.58 20.65 -10.47
CA LEU A 168 21.13 20.92 -10.38
C LEU A 168 20.83 22.07 -9.41
N PRO A 169 21.36 23.29 -9.64
CA PRO A 169 21.06 24.43 -8.77
C PRO A 169 19.55 24.73 -8.77
N GLY A 170 19.02 25.04 -7.59
CA GLY A 170 17.59 25.34 -7.40
C GLY A 170 16.66 24.12 -7.29
N TRP A 171 17.18 22.89 -7.45
CA TRP A 171 16.42 21.68 -7.19
C TRP A 171 16.52 21.29 -5.72
N GLN A 172 15.40 20.83 -5.15
CA GLN A 172 15.47 20.06 -3.91
C GLN A 172 16.14 18.71 -4.19
N LEU A 173 17.14 18.34 -3.40
CA LEU A 173 17.83 17.07 -3.48
C LEU A 173 17.56 16.27 -2.20
N SER A 174 17.10 15.05 -2.41
CA SER A 174 16.83 14.08 -1.35
C SER A 174 17.42 12.72 -1.73
N ALA A 175 17.45 11.82 -0.76
CA ALA A 175 17.83 10.44 -0.99
C ALA A 175 17.00 9.50 -0.15
N THR A 176 16.75 8.31 -0.67
CA THR A 176 16.32 7.17 0.12
C THR A 176 17.48 6.72 1.01
N LEU A 177 17.21 6.46 2.29
CA LEU A 177 18.21 5.95 3.24
C LEU A 177 17.80 4.60 3.80
N LEU A 178 18.77 3.68 3.84
CA LEU A 178 18.64 2.44 4.60
C LEU A 178 18.80 2.73 6.10
N THR A 179 17.93 2.14 6.92
CA THR A 179 17.96 2.35 8.38
C THR A 179 19.26 1.89 9.03
N SER A 180 19.95 0.93 8.42
CA SER A 180 21.26 0.44 8.87
C SER A 180 22.36 1.51 8.79
N TRP A 181 22.21 2.55 7.97
CA TRP A 181 23.22 3.60 7.83
C TRP A 181 23.32 4.49 9.07
N TYR A 182 22.28 4.56 9.92
CA TYR A 182 22.28 5.43 11.09
C TYR A 182 23.29 5.07 12.17
N SER A 183 23.87 3.87 12.12
CA SER A 183 25.00 3.48 12.99
C SER A 183 26.37 3.92 12.42
N SER A 184 26.43 4.35 11.17
CA SER A 184 27.67 4.76 10.50
C SER A 184 28.09 6.18 10.88
N ARG A 185 29.41 6.38 11.04
CA ARG A 185 30.01 7.72 11.18
C ARG A 185 30.08 8.46 9.83
N ASN A 186 30.03 7.72 8.72
CA ASN A 186 30.11 8.29 7.37
C ASN A 186 28.77 8.79 6.83
N LEU A 187 27.71 8.74 7.66
CA LEU A 187 26.38 9.20 7.26
C LEU A 187 26.27 10.74 7.26
N ASP A 188 26.95 11.45 8.16
CA ASP A 188 26.76 12.90 8.29
C ASP A 188 27.14 13.66 6.99
N PRO A 189 28.27 13.34 6.31
CA PRO A 189 28.58 13.95 5.00
C PRO A 189 27.55 13.67 3.90
N VAL A 190 26.83 12.54 3.98
CA VAL A 190 25.72 12.24 3.05
C VAL A 190 24.54 13.15 3.35
N LEU A 191 24.15 13.26 4.63
CA LEU A 191 23.04 14.10 5.05
C LEU A 191 23.30 15.59 4.78
N ASP A 192 24.54 16.04 4.90
CA ASP A 192 24.93 17.44 4.64
C ASP A 192 24.76 17.85 3.17
N ALA A 193 24.77 16.90 2.24
CA ALA A 193 24.56 17.18 0.82
C ALA A 193 23.06 17.31 0.45
N LEU A 194 22.15 16.90 1.33
CA LEU A 194 20.71 16.79 1.06
C LEU A 194 19.91 17.93 1.71
N ASP A 195 18.78 18.31 1.11
CA ASP A 195 17.82 19.20 1.78
C ASP A 195 17.02 18.44 2.83
N PHE A 196 16.71 17.18 2.54
CA PHE A 196 16.13 16.23 3.47
C PHE A 196 16.43 14.80 3.03
N SER A 197 16.38 13.87 3.98
CA SER A 197 16.46 12.41 3.71
C SER A 197 15.10 11.75 3.77
N VAL A 198 14.94 10.58 3.13
CA VAL A 198 13.74 9.74 3.19
C VAL A 198 14.13 8.33 3.68
N PRO A 199 14.22 8.11 4.99
CA PRO A 199 14.59 6.81 5.54
C PRO A 199 13.45 5.80 5.35
N GLN A 200 13.78 4.60 4.86
CA GLN A 200 12.80 3.53 4.68
C GLN A 200 12.65 2.75 5.99
N PHE A 201 11.59 3.02 6.74
CA PHE A 201 11.28 2.31 7.99
C PHE A 201 10.48 1.02 7.76
N TYR A 202 10.64 0.41 6.59
CA TYR A 202 9.98 -0.81 6.14
C TYR A 202 10.98 -1.74 5.43
N GLU A 203 10.59 -3.01 5.24
CA GLU A 203 11.40 -4.05 4.57
C GLU A 203 12.85 -4.13 5.07
N SER A 204 13.05 -4.10 6.40
CA SER A 204 14.40 -4.05 6.97
C SER A 204 15.30 -5.24 6.59
N GLN A 205 14.69 -6.39 6.26
CA GLN A 205 15.41 -7.58 5.85
C GLN A 205 14.52 -8.49 5.00
N THR A 206 15.05 -8.97 3.87
CA THR A 206 14.44 -10.07 3.12
C THR A 206 14.82 -11.41 3.77
N PRO A 207 13.86 -12.25 4.19
CA PRO A 207 14.17 -13.50 4.87
C PRO A 207 14.76 -14.54 3.90
N ARG A 208 15.79 -15.27 4.32
CA ARG A 208 16.35 -16.38 3.51
C ARG A 208 15.57 -17.68 3.68
N ARG A 209 14.90 -17.83 4.82
CA ARG A 209 14.08 -18.98 5.16
C ARG A 209 12.73 -18.53 5.72
N TYR A 210 11.72 -19.37 5.55
CA TYR A 210 10.37 -19.13 6.05
C TYR A 210 10.35 -18.90 7.57
N THR A 211 11.19 -19.62 8.33
CA THR A 211 11.31 -19.47 9.80
C THR A 211 11.86 -18.11 10.24
N ASP A 212 12.57 -17.42 9.35
CA ASP A 212 13.22 -16.14 9.63
C ASP A 212 12.35 -14.96 9.15
N PHE A 213 11.09 -15.21 8.80
CA PHE A 213 10.19 -14.21 8.26
C PHE A 213 10.01 -13.03 9.23
N THR A 214 10.26 -11.83 8.72
CA THR A 214 9.99 -10.56 9.40
C THR A 214 8.96 -9.76 8.61
N PRO A 215 7.91 -9.23 9.26
CA PRO A 215 6.92 -8.40 8.58
C PRO A 215 7.52 -7.15 7.93
N ILE A 216 6.89 -6.68 6.85
CA ILE A 216 7.27 -5.45 6.14
C ILE A 216 7.27 -4.22 7.06
N PHE A 217 6.32 -4.18 7.99
CA PHE A 217 6.17 -3.11 8.96
C PHE A 217 6.41 -3.61 10.38
N SER A 218 7.19 -2.87 11.15
CA SER A 218 7.36 -3.11 12.59
C SER A 218 7.32 -1.78 13.36
N PRO A 219 6.33 -1.57 14.25
CA PRO A 219 6.27 -0.37 15.09
C PRO A 219 7.57 -0.11 15.85
N LYS A 220 8.20 -1.18 16.35
CA LYS A 220 9.47 -1.12 17.10
C LYS A 220 10.66 -0.69 16.24
N VAL A 221 10.70 -1.13 14.98
CA VAL A 221 11.74 -0.69 14.03
C VAL A 221 11.53 0.78 13.66
N LEU A 222 10.28 1.18 13.40
CA LEU A 222 9.92 2.57 13.13
C LEU A 222 10.31 3.49 14.30
N GLU A 223 9.91 3.18 15.53
CA GLU A 223 10.24 3.98 16.71
C GLU A 223 11.76 4.17 16.89
N ARG A 224 12.52 3.06 16.82
CA ARG A 224 13.99 3.10 16.91
C ARG A 224 14.61 3.90 15.77
N GLY A 225 14.08 3.74 14.56
CA GLY A 225 14.52 4.44 13.36
C GLY A 225 14.28 5.95 13.47
N LEU A 226 13.09 6.36 13.92
CA LEU A 226 12.76 7.76 14.19
C LEU A 226 13.71 8.36 15.24
N ALA A 227 13.97 7.65 16.33
CA ALA A 227 14.91 8.11 17.34
C ALA A 227 16.34 8.24 16.79
N ALA A 228 16.79 7.29 15.96
CA ALA A 228 18.11 7.33 15.34
C ALA A 228 18.26 8.48 14.34
N ALA A 229 17.26 8.70 13.49
CA ALA A 229 17.21 9.83 12.57
C ALA A 229 17.13 11.17 13.34
N GLY A 230 16.32 11.23 14.39
CA GLY A 230 16.17 12.37 15.27
C GLY A 230 17.50 12.82 15.89
N ARG A 231 18.33 11.86 16.36
CA ARG A 231 19.66 12.14 16.94
C ARG A 231 20.63 12.80 15.96
N ARG A 232 20.45 12.63 14.65
CA ARG A 232 21.29 13.30 13.64
C ARG A 232 20.93 14.77 13.45
N GLY A 233 19.71 15.18 13.82
CA GLY A 233 19.25 16.57 13.76
C GLY A 233 19.07 17.12 12.33
N LYS A 234 19.22 16.29 11.29
CA LYS A 234 19.05 16.68 9.89
C LYS A 234 17.61 16.45 9.43
N PRO A 235 17.02 17.33 8.60
CA PRO A 235 15.65 17.17 8.13
C PRO A 235 15.43 15.82 7.44
N PHE A 236 14.32 15.17 7.77
CA PHE A 236 13.93 13.93 7.12
C PHE A 236 12.42 13.78 7.03
N ARG A 237 11.99 12.99 6.05
CA ARG A 237 10.60 12.55 5.89
C ARG A 237 10.54 11.04 6.08
N ALA A 238 9.72 10.57 7.01
CA ALA A 238 9.66 9.15 7.34
C ALA A 238 9.02 8.37 6.20
N GLY A 239 9.75 7.41 5.62
CA GLY A 239 9.19 6.46 4.65
C GLY A 239 8.38 5.39 5.37
N LEU A 240 7.08 5.28 5.05
CA LEU A 240 6.15 4.35 5.70
C LEU A 240 5.52 3.40 4.67
N PRO A 241 5.29 2.12 5.01
CA PRO A 241 4.69 1.16 4.11
C PRO A 241 3.17 1.29 4.09
N ALA A 242 2.63 1.38 2.88
CA ALA A 242 1.24 1.24 2.48
C ALA A 242 1.10 0.22 1.32
N TYR A 243 2.15 -0.56 1.07
CA TYR A 243 2.17 -1.77 0.23
C TYR A 243 2.65 -2.97 1.05
N GLY A 244 2.41 -4.16 0.52
CA GLY A 244 2.89 -5.44 1.03
C GLY A 244 3.59 -6.25 -0.05
N HIS A 245 4.14 -7.40 0.31
CA HIS A 245 4.77 -8.31 -0.64
C HIS A 245 4.25 -9.74 -0.51
N ALA A 246 4.57 -10.52 -1.52
CA ALA A 246 4.32 -11.94 -1.56
C ALA A 246 5.66 -12.67 -1.80
N LEU A 247 6.00 -13.62 -0.94
CA LEU A 247 7.25 -14.38 -0.98
C LEU A 247 6.95 -15.86 -1.26
N VAL A 248 7.77 -16.48 -2.11
CA VAL A 248 7.68 -17.91 -2.42
C VAL A 248 8.79 -18.66 -1.71
N PHE A 249 8.44 -19.68 -0.94
CA PHE A 249 9.35 -20.61 -0.30
C PHE A 249 9.19 -22.02 -0.89
N ASP A 250 10.28 -22.75 -1.06
CA ASP A 250 10.22 -24.18 -1.38
C ASP A 250 9.83 -25.01 -0.14
N GLY A 251 9.56 -26.31 -0.32
CA GLY A 251 9.19 -27.23 0.77
C GLY A 251 10.16 -27.23 1.97
N PRO A 252 11.49 -27.24 1.75
CA PRO A 252 12.48 -27.02 2.80
C PRO A 252 12.46 -25.63 3.47
N GLY A 253 11.61 -24.73 2.99
CA GLY A 253 11.41 -23.39 3.53
C GLY A 253 12.43 -22.35 3.06
N ARG A 254 13.18 -22.58 1.98
CA ARG A 254 14.14 -21.61 1.42
C ARG A 254 13.43 -20.62 0.51
N LEU A 255 13.79 -19.34 0.62
CA LEU A 255 13.23 -18.31 -0.25
C LEU A 255 13.65 -18.58 -1.71
N ARG A 256 12.67 -18.66 -2.61
CA ARG A 256 12.85 -18.77 -4.05
C ARG A 256 12.74 -17.43 -4.77
N GLY A 257 11.98 -16.50 -4.19
CA GLY A 257 11.83 -15.14 -4.72
C GLY A 257 10.53 -14.49 -4.27
N MET A 258 10.17 -13.41 -4.95
CA MET A 258 8.87 -12.75 -4.78
C MET A 258 7.85 -13.38 -5.73
N TYR A 259 6.64 -13.62 -5.24
CA TYR A 259 5.51 -14.00 -6.07
C TYR A 259 4.99 -12.77 -6.83
N ARG A 260 4.77 -12.93 -8.13
CA ARG A 260 4.35 -11.83 -9.03
C ARG A 260 3.16 -12.18 -9.92
N ASP A 261 2.65 -13.41 -9.84
CA ASP A 261 1.65 -13.93 -10.78
C ASP A 261 0.20 -13.69 -10.33
N GLY A 262 -0.03 -12.83 -9.34
CA GLY A 262 -1.38 -12.49 -8.87
C GLY A 262 -1.43 -11.92 -7.45
N GLY A 263 -2.63 -11.50 -7.05
CA GLY A 263 -2.93 -11.06 -5.68
C GLY A 263 -3.43 -12.20 -4.80
N ALA A 264 -3.48 -11.98 -3.48
CA ALA A 264 -4.02 -12.96 -2.55
C ALA A 264 -5.54 -13.17 -2.73
N ASP A 265 -6.26 -12.21 -3.33
CA ASP A 265 -7.65 -12.34 -3.76
C ASP A 265 -7.80 -13.41 -4.85
N THR A 266 -6.91 -13.42 -5.84
CA THR A 266 -6.90 -14.41 -6.92
C THR A 266 -6.65 -15.81 -6.35
N LEU A 267 -5.63 -15.96 -5.51
CA LEU A 267 -5.28 -17.25 -4.89
C LEU A 267 -6.36 -17.76 -3.92
N SER A 268 -7.13 -16.85 -3.31
CA SER A 268 -8.25 -17.23 -2.44
C SER A 268 -9.44 -17.79 -3.21
N GLY A 269 -9.56 -17.47 -4.51
CA GLY A 269 -10.62 -17.98 -5.39
C GLY A 269 -10.22 -19.17 -6.25
N ASP A 270 -8.92 -19.44 -6.40
CA ASP A 270 -8.40 -20.49 -7.27
C ASP A 270 -8.39 -21.86 -6.56
N PRO A 271 -9.10 -22.88 -7.08
CA PRO A 271 -9.18 -24.20 -6.48
C PRO A 271 -7.83 -24.96 -6.46
N SER A 272 -6.84 -24.51 -7.24
CA SER A 272 -5.49 -25.07 -7.27
C SER A 272 -4.68 -24.73 -6.02
N PHE A 273 -5.15 -23.76 -5.23
CA PHE A 273 -4.49 -23.30 -4.01
C PHE A 273 -5.34 -23.57 -2.78
N ARG A 274 -4.66 -23.89 -1.68
CA ARG A 274 -5.25 -24.00 -0.36
C ARG A 274 -4.65 -22.95 0.55
N CYS A 275 -5.50 -22.13 1.15
CA CYS A 275 -5.09 -21.20 2.20
C CYS A 275 -4.82 -21.98 3.49
N LEU A 276 -3.59 -21.89 4.00
CA LEU A 276 -3.16 -22.50 5.26
C LEU A 276 -3.39 -21.58 6.46
N ARG A 277 -3.32 -20.27 6.23
CA ARG A 277 -3.42 -19.23 7.26
C ARG A 277 -3.95 -17.94 6.66
N ALA A 278 -4.86 -17.28 7.38
CA ALA A 278 -5.37 -15.96 7.04
C ALA A 278 -5.66 -15.18 8.33
N GLU A 279 -4.68 -14.42 8.82
CA GLU A 279 -4.73 -13.76 10.13
C GLU A 279 -4.18 -12.34 10.09
N THR A 280 -4.53 -11.53 11.08
CA THR A 280 -3.97 -10.19 11.27
C THR A 280 -2.90 -10.28 12.35
N ASP A 281 -1.64 -9.96 12.04
CA ASP A 281 -0.56 -10.01 13.04
C ASP A 281 -0.82 -8.93 14.10
N PRO A 282 -1.10 -9.29 15.36
CA PRO A 282 -1.50 -8.32 16.37
C PRO A 282 -0.40 -7.31 16.70
N ARG A 283 0.87 -7.61 16.39
CA ARG A 283 2.02 -6.73 16.66
C ARG A 283 2.19 -5.64 15.61
N THR A 284 1.93 -5.97 14.35
CA THR A 284 2.16 -5.05 13.22
C THR A 284 0.85 -4.47 12.69
N GLY A 285 -0.23 -5.24 12.77
CA GLY A 285 -1.53 -4.94 12.19
C GLY A 285 -1.64 -5.42 10.74
N ASN A 286 -0.57 -5.99 10.16
CA ASN A 286 -0.61 -6.48 8.79
C ASN A 286 -1.45 -7.76 8.68
N ARG A 287 -2.05 -7.96 7.50
CA ARG A 287 -2.74 -9.18 7.13
C ARG A 287 -1.73 -10.17 6.57
N ARG A 288 -1.60 -11.35 7.20
CA ARG A 288 -0.80 -12.46 6.70
C ARG A 288 -1.70 -13.51 6.08
N LEU A 289 -1.40 -13.85 4.82
CA LEU A 289 -2.01 -15.01 4.15
C LEU A 289 -0.94 -15.97 3.71
N GLU A 290 -1.17 -17.26 3.91
CA GLU A 290 -0.28 -18.33 3.45
C GLU A 290 -1.05 -19.30 2.58
N PHE A 291 -0.50 -19.59 1.40
CA PHE A 291 -1.07 -20.52 0.43
C PHE A 291 -0.07 -21.61 0.10
N THR A 292 -0.59 -22.78 -0.23
CA THR A 292 0.14 -23.91 -0.80
C THR A 292 -0.71 -24.55 -1.90
N SER A 293 -0.20 -25.56 -2.59
CA SER A 293 -1.01 -26.31 -3.55
C SER A 293 -2.15 -27.05 -2.86
N ALA A 294 -3.33 -27.06 -3.49
CA ALA A 294 -4.45 -27.90 -3.08
C ALA A 294 -4.26 -29.38 -3.45
N HIS A 295 -3.33 -29.69 -4.37
CA HIS A 295 -3.09 -31.05 -4.85
C HIS A 295 -1.94 -31.70 -4.07
N ALA A 296 -2.20 -32.84 -3.44
CA ALA A 296 -1.22 -33.55 -2.60
C ALA A 296 0.03 -34.02 -3.37
N GLU A 297 -0.08 -34.23 -4.68
CA GLU A 297 1.02 -34.69 -5.56
C GLU A 297 1.84 -33.53 -6.15
N ALA A 298 1.45 -32.28 -5.91
CA ALA A 298 2.16 -31.11 -6.43
C ALA A 298 3.45 -30.82 -5.66
N VAL A 299 4.32 -29.99 -6.27
CA VAL A 299 5.54 -29.50 -5.63
C VAL A 299 5.18 -28.79 -4.32
N ASP A 300 5.88 -29.14 -3.23
CA ASP A 300 5.73 -28.46 -1.96
C ASP A 300 6.30 -27.04 -2.05
N PHE A 301 5.44 -26.05 -1.86
CA PHE A 301 5.79 -24.65 -1.77
C PHE A 301 4.84 -23.90 -0.85
N ARG A 302 5.29 -22.72 -0.42
CA ARG A 302 4.46 -21.75 0.31
C ARG A 302 4.55 -20.39 -0.33
N ILE A 303 3.40 -19.77 -0.57
CA ILE A 303 3.29 -18.36 -0.93
C ILE A 303 2.80 -17.61 0.31
N LEU A 304 3.64 -16.72 0.84
CA LEU A 304 3.32 -15.91 2.01
C LEU A 304 3.11 -14.46 1.58
N PHE A 305 1.92 -13.94 1.82
CA PHE A 305 1.59 -12.53 1.70
C PHE A 305 1.69 -11.84 3.06
N ASP A 306 2.33 -10.68 3.12
CA ASP A 306 2.29 -9.77 4.28
C ASP A 306 1.84 -8.39 3.80
N LEU A 307 0.57 -8.08 4.08
CA LEU A 307 -0.15 -6.98 3.46
C LEU A 307 -0.52 -5.91 4.47
N PRO A 308 -0.45 -4.62 4.09
CA PRO A 308 -0.84 -3.53 4.95
C PRO A 308 -2.36 -3.55 5.17
N THR A 309 -2.79 -3.08 6.34
CA THR A 309 -4.20 -2.86 6.68
C THR A 309 -4.38 -1.45 7.20
N LEU A 310 -5.62 -1.01 7.39
CA LEU A 310 -5.88 0.27 8.04
C LEU A 310 -5.19 0.33 9.43
N LEU A 311 -5.10 -0.80 10.14
CA LEU A 311 -4.52 -0.87 11.47
C LEU A 311 -3.01 -0.66 11.45
N SER A 312 -2.29 -1.23 10.48
CA SER A 312 -0.84 -1.04 10.39
C SER A 312 -0.47 0.40 10.02
N LEU A 313 -1.21 1.04 9.10
CA LEU A 313 -1.00 2.45 8.78
C LEU A 313 -1.39 3.38 9.94
N GLN A 314 -2.49 3.11 10.65
CA GLN A 314 -2.85 3.86 11.86
C GLN A 314 -1.73 3.82 12.90
N ARG A 315 -1.13 2.65 13.14
CA ARG A 315 0.01 2.49 14.06
C ARG A 315 1.24 3.26 13.59
N ALA A 316 1.54 3.24 12.29
CA ALA A 316 2.65 4.00 11.73
C ALA A 316 2.43 5.53 11.87
N LEU A 317 1.22 6.02 11.60
CA LEU A 317 0.85 7.44 11.75
C LEU A 317 0.86 7.89 13.22
N ALA A 318 0.43 7.03 14.14
CA ALA A 318 0.45 7.31 15.58
C ALA A 318 1.88 7.47 16.13
N LEU A 319 2.86 6.76 15.56
CA LEU A 319 4.27 6.91 15.93
C LEU A 319 4.94 8.13 15.28
N THR A 320 4.47 8.55 14.10
CA THR A 320 5.10 9.62 13.32
C THR A 320 4.46 10.99 13.49
N THR A 321 3.25 11.10 14.05
CA THR A 321 2.54 12.40 14.10
C THR A 321 2.75 13.16 15.41
N PRO A 322 2.31 12.64 16.59
CA PRO A 322 2.38 13.39 17.85
C PRO A 322 3.77 13.43 18.51
N ASN A 323 4.53 12.33 18.48
CA ASN A 323 5.76 12.16 19.28
C ASN A 323 7.04 12.17 18.44
N ARG A 324 7.01 12.79 17.27
CA ARG A 324 8.12 12.75 16.33
C ARG A 324 9.28 13.67 16.74
N PRO A 325 10.52 13.34 16.34
CA PRO A 325 11.62 14.29 16.43
C PRO A 325 11.33 15.57 15.65
N ALA A 326 11.82 16.72 16.12
CA ALA A 326 11.65 18.01 15.43
C ALA A 326 12.24 18.02 14.01
N SER A 327 13.23 17.17 13.74
CA SER A 327 13.81 16.99 12.40
C SER A 327 12.95 16.12 11.47
N CYS A 328 11.91 15.46 11.98
CA CYS A 328 10.91 14.77 11.17
C CYS A 328 9.91 15.79 10.62
N THR A 329 10.13 16.22 9.38
CA THR A 329 9.37 17.29 8.73
C THR A 329 8.21 16.77 7.90
N GLY A 330 8.19 15.48 7.56
CA GLY A 330 7.14 14.88 6.75
C GLY A 330 7.08 13.37 6.81
N ILE A 331 6.15 12.80 6.03
CA ILE A 331 6.04 11.37 5.74
C ILE A 331 5.98 11.16 4.22
N VAL A 332 6.51 10.03 3.77
CA VAL A 332 6.32 9.54 2.40
C VAL A 332 5.68 8.15 2.51
N LEU A 333 4.43 8.02 2.07
CA LEU A 333 3.76 6.72 2.01
C LEU A 333 4.18 6.00 0.72
N PHE A 334 4.74 4.82 0.86
CA PHE A 334 5.05 3.92 -0.23
C PHE A 334 3.87 2.96 -0.30
N ARG A 335 2.96 3.07 -1.25
CA ARG A 335 2.91 3.98 -2.41
C ARG A 335 1.46 4.30 -2.74
N LEU A 336 1.24 5.18 -3.73
CA LEU A 336 -0.08 5.39 -4.30
C LEU A 336 -0.59 4.05 -4.90
N PRO A 337 -1.77 3.56 -4.50
CA PRO A 337 -2.31 2.28 -4.98
C PRO A 337 -2.74 2.37 -6.44
N GLU A 338 -2.80 1.23 -7.10
CA GLU A 338 -3.45 1.08 -8.41
C GLU A 338 -4.93 0.69 -8.23
N PRO A 339 -5.84 1.09 -9.13
CA PRO A 339 -7.22 0.63 -9.08
C PRO A 339 -7.30 -0.90 -9.09
N GLY A 340 -7.97 -1.48 -8.10
CA GLY A 340 -8.18 -2.93 -8.00
C GLY A 340 -7.03 -3.72 -7.36
N GLU A 341 -5.92 -3.08 -7.03
CA GLU A 341 -4.80 -3.76 -6.38
C GLU A 341 -5.12 -4.14 -4.93
N THR A 342 -4.73 -5.36 -4.53
CA THR A 342 -4.95 -5.90 -3.18
C THR A 342 -3.69 -5.93 -2.31
N ALA A 343 -2.52 -5.65 -2.90
CA ALA A 343 -1.26 -5.57 -2.19
C ALA A 343 -1.00 -4.19 -1.54
N THR A 344 -1.85 -3.20 -1.82
CA THR A 344 -1.74 -1.83 -1.30
C THR A 344 -3.00 -1.41 -0.56
N LEU A 345 -2.89 -0.37 0.28
CA LEU A 345 -4.07 0.27 0.86
C LEU A 345 -4.82 1.07 -0.20
N PRO A 346 -6.13 0.83 -0.42
CA PRO A 346 -6.91 1.58 -1.40
C PRO A 346 -6.92 3.09 -1.11
N LEU A 347 -7.01 3.89 -2.17
CA LEU A 347 -6.95 5.35 -2.08
C LEU A 347 -7.99 5.96 -1.11
N PRO A 348 -9.26 5.49 -1.09
CA PRO A 348 -10.24 5.99 -0.11
C PRO A 348 -9.82 5.73 1.34
N THR A 349 -9.27 4.54 1.64
CA THR A 349 -8.79 4.20 2.98
C THR A 349 -7.60 5.05 3.38
N LEU A 350 -6.62 5.19 2.47
CA LEU A 350 -5.41 5.95 2.70
C LEU A 350 -5.73 7.42 2.97
N THR A 351 -6.58 8.05 2.16
CA THR A 351 -6.95 9.47 2.29
C THR A 351 -7.77 9.74 3.55
N ALA A 352 -8.70 8.85 3.92
CA ALA A 352 -9.42 8.93 5.18
C ALA A 352 -8.46 8.90 6.39
N LEU A 353 -7.50 7.99 6.40
CA LEU A 353 -6.50 7.89 7.47
C LEU A 353 -5.59 9.13 7.55
N LEU A 354 -5.16 9.65 6.40
CA LEU A 354 -4.40 10.91 6.35
C LEU A 354 -5.20 12.10 6.86
N ASN A 355 -6.53 12.07 6.74
CA ASN A 355 -7.45 13.07 7.31
C ASN A 355 -7.84 12.82 8.77
N HIS A 356 -7.19 11.86 9.45
CA HIS A 356 -7.53 11.47 10.82
C HIS A 356 -8.99 10.99 10.96
N GLN A 357 -9.59 10.51 9.88
CA GLN A 357 -10.90 9.86 9.90
C GLN A 357 -10.72 8.38 10.21
N THR A 358 -11.75 7.76 10.77
CA THR A 358 -11.78 6.30 11.00
C THR A 358 -12.51 5.65 9.84
N PRO A 359 -11.81 4.93 8.94
CA PRO A 359 -12.44 4.29 7.81
C PRO A 359 -13.47 3.26 8.28
N GLN A 360 -14.60 3.17 7.57
CA GLN A 360 -15.73 2.31 7.85
C GLN A 360 -16.07 1.44 6.66
N LEU A 361 -16.39 0.18 6.93
CA LEU A 361 -16.96 -0.76 5.98
C LEU A 361 -18.49 -0.61 6.01
N ARG A 362 -19.13 -0.33 4.87
CA ARG A 362 -20.58 -0.08 4.79
C ARG A 362 -21.25 -0.89 3.66
N PRO A 363 -21.36 -2.20 3.84
CA PRO A 363 -22.01 -3.09 2.88
C PRO A 363 -23.52 -2.86 2.86
N ARG A 364 -24.11 -2.91 1.66
CA ARG A 364 -25.55 -2.94 1.41
C ARG A 364 -25.82 -3.83 0.21
N VAL A 365 -27.01 -4.42 0.17
CA VAL A 365 -27.43 -5.25 -0.96
C VAL A 365 -28.41 -4.49 -1.85
N ARG A 366 -28.36 -4.75 -3.15
CA ARG A 366 -29.39 -4.36 -4.11
C ARG A 366 -29.73 -5.56 -5.01
N LEU A 367 -31.01 -5.89 -5.08
CA LEU A 367 -31.51 -6.92 -5.98
C LEU A 367 -31.91 -6.28 -7.32
N ARG A 368 -31.57 -6.94 -8.43
CA ARG A 368 -31.99 -6.55 -9.78
C ARG A 368 -32.48 -7.77 -10.53
N THR A 369 -33.58 -7.63 -11.25
CA THR A 369 -34.11 -8.70 -12.10
C THR A 369 -34.27 -8.24 -13.55
N LYS A 370 -34.15 -9.18 -14.47
CA LYS A 370 -34.42 -9.00 -15.89
C LYS A 370 -35.17 -10.21 -16.42
N PRO A 371 -36.14 -10.04 -17.34
CA PRO A 371 -36.70 -11.17 -18.07
C PRO A 371 -35.57 -11.91 -18.82
N ALA A 372 -35.54 -13.25 -18.77
CA ALA A 372 -34.67 -14.03 -19.63
C ALA A 372 -35.19 -13.92 -21.08
N ALA A 373 -34.32 -13.56 -22.03
CA ALA A 373 -34.71 -13.52 -23.43
C ALA A 373 -35.11 -14.92 -23.89
N ALA A 374 -36.29 -15.03 -24.51
CA ALA A 374 -36.84 -16.30 -24.97
C ALA A 374 -36.13 -16.78 -26.25
N TRP A 375 -34.89 -17.26 -26.15
CA TRP A 375 -34.32 -18.06 -27.25
C TRP A 375 -35.13 -19.35 -27.48
N SER A 376 -35.85 -19.82 -26.46
CA SER A 376 -36.81 -20.91 -26.50
C SER A 376 -38.16 -20.58 -27.17
N ALA A 377 -38.39 -19.35 -27.66
CA ALA A 377 -39.60 -19.02 -28.41
C ALA A 377 -39.62 -19.55 -29.85
N LEU A 378 -38.51 -20.08 -30.37
CA LEU A 378 -38.43 -20.67 -31.71
C LEU A 378 -38.70 -22.20 -31.73
N GLU A 379 -38.63 -22.89 -30.59
CA GLU A 379 -38.85 -24.34 -30.49
C GLU A 379 -39.95 -24.72 -29.48
N GLY A 380 -41.00 -23.90 -29.39
CA GLY A 380 -42.30 -24.32 -28.86
C GLY A 380 -42.26 -25.00 -27.49
N GLY A 381 -41.91 -24.26 -26.43
CA GLY A 381 -42.25 -24.65 -25.06
C GLY A 381 -41.15 -24.44 -24.02
N SER A 382 -40.99 -23.21 -23.53
CA SER A 382 -40.50 -23.03 -22.16
C SER A 382 -41.10 -21.76 -21.54
N GLU A 383 -41.47 -21.84 -20.27
CA GLU A 383 -41.86 -20.67 -19.47
C GLU A 383 -40.77 -19.60 -19.54
N ALA A 384 -41.17 -18.32 -19.59
CA ALA A 384 -40.25 -17.20 -19.54
C ALA A 384 -39.52 -17.20 -18.19
N GLY A 385 -38.21 -17.47 -18.20
CA GLY A 385 -37.38 -17.45 -16.99
C GLY A 385 -37.08 -16.02 -16.53
N THR A 386 -36.59 -15.91 -15.29
CA THR A 386 -36.11 -14.64 -14.73
C THR A 386 -34.60 -14.74 -14.49
N LEU A 387 -33.85 -13.72 -14.91
CA LEU A 387 -32.47 -13.51 -14.51
C LEU A 387 -32.41 -12.61 -13.28
N VAL A 388 -31.78 -13.12 -12.22
CA VAL A 388 -31.57 -12.40 -10.95
C VAL A 388 -30.09 -12.03 -10.82
N PHE A 389 -29.85 -10.79 -10.40
CA PHE A 389 -28.54 -10.26 -10.05
C PHE A 389 -28.61 -9.68 -8.64
N VAL A 390 -27.56 -9.88 -7.84
CA VAL A 390 -27.47 -9.31 -6.50
C VAL A 390 -26.19 -8.49 -6.40
N ASP A 391 -26.31 -7.18 -6.18
CA ASP A 391 -25.17 -6.31 -5.99
C ASP A 391 -24.90 -6.16 -4.49
N LEU A 392 -23.70 -6.54 -4.04
CA LEU A 392 -23.16 -6.17 -2.74
C LEU A 392 -22.30 -4.92 -2.90
N VAL A 393 -22.82 -3.80 -2.44
CA VAL A 393 -22.21 -2.47 -2.58
C VAL A 393 -21.54 -2.08 -1.28
N ASN A 394 -20.28 -1.63 -1.33
CA ASN A 394 -19.60 -1.00 -0.20
C ASN A 394 -19.46 0.50 -0.43
N ASP A 395 -20.31 1.30 0.22
CA ASP A 395 -20.20 2.77 0.16
C ASP A 395 -19.15 3.32 1.13
N GLY A 396 -18.50 2.44 1.89
CA GLY A 396 -17.47 2.77 2.86
C GLY A 396 -16.14 3.17 2.23
N ASP A 397 -15.27 3.71 3.08
CA ASP A 397 -13.87 4.02 2.81
C ASP A 397 -12.91 2.95 3.36
N ALA A 398 -13.42 1.91 4.05
CA ALA A 398 -12.69 0.68 4.36
C ALA A 398 -13.21 -0.49 3.52
N GLY A 399 -12.31 -1.42 3.17
CA GLY A 399 -12.68 -2.72 2.61
C GLY A 399 -12.94 -3.78 3.68
N SER A 400 -13.30 -4.99 3.25
CA SER A 400 -13.28 -6.19 4.09
C SER A 400 -11.84 -6.65 4.40
N ALA A 401 -11.70 -7.65 5.27
CA ALA A 401 -10.50 -8.48 5.29
C ALA A 401 -10.30 -9.17 3.93
N LEU A 402 -9.03 -9.45 3.61
CA LEU A 402 -8.65 -10.28 2.47
C LEU A 402 -8.46 -11.72 2.92
N GLY A 403 -9.00 -12.66 2.13
CA GLY A 403 -8.84 -14.10 2.31
C GLY A 403 -10.07 -14.88 1.85
N PRO A 404 -9.99 -16.23 1.84
CA PRO A 404 -11.09 -17.08 1.42
C PRO A 404 -12.35 -16.87 2.27
N ASP A 405 -13.51 -16.88 1.63
CA ASP A 405 -14.85 -16.81 2.26
C ASP A 405 -15.02 -15.64 3.26
N THR A 406 -14.27 -14.54 3.05
CA THR A 406 -14.40 -13.31 3.84
C THR A 406 -15.67 -12.54 3.48
N VAL A 407 -16.15 -12.72 2.25
CA VAL A 407 -17.41 -12.18 1.75
C VAL A 407 -18.28 -13.33 1.30
N THR A 408 -19.46 -13.47 1.89
CA THR A 408 -20.48 -14.41 1.43
C THR A 408 -21.81 -13.71 1.23
N LEU A 409 -22.52 -14.09 0.17
CA LEU A 409 -23.84 -13.61 -0.16
C LEU A 409 -24.73 -14.80 -0.49
N ASP A 410 -25.78 -14.99 0.30
CA ASP A 410 -26.72 -16.07 0.20
C ASP A 410 -28.06 -15.53 -0.29
N LEU A 411 -28.59 -16.12 -1.35
CA LEU A 411 -29.95 -15.85 -1.84
C LEU A 411 -30.79 -17.10 -1.61
N GLU A 412 -31.82 -16.98 -0.79
CA GLU A 412 -32.81 -18.03 -0.57
C GLU A 412 -33.98 -17.89 -1.55
N LEU A 413 -34.44 -19.04 -2.04
CA LEU A 413 -35.54 -19.18 -2.98
C LEU A 413 -36.75 -19.74 -2.26
N ALA A 414 -37.95 -19.25 -2.59
CA ALA A 414 -39.21 -19.77 -2.03
C ALA A 414 -39.50 -21.21 -2.45
N SER A 415 -39.03 -21.60 -3.64
CA SER A 415 -39.15 -22.95 -4.17
C SER A 415 -37.94 -23.32 -5.01
N PRO A 416 -37.60 -24.63 -5.15
CA PRO A 416 -36.59 -25.07 -6.09
C PRO A 416 -36.90 -24.67 -7.53
N GLY A 417 -35.87 -24.35 -8.31
CA GLY A 417 -36.08 -23.91 -9.70
C GLY A 417 -34.88 -23.24 -10.35
N VAL A 418 -33.66 -23.56 -9.91
CA VAL A 418 -32.44 -23.00 -10.52
C VAL A 418 -32.17 -23.72 -11.84
N LEU A 419 -32.06 -22.96 -12.93
CA LEU A 419 -31.68 -23.45 -14.25
C LEU A 419 -30.17 -23.31 -14.47
N GLU A 420 -29.63 -22.15 -14.11
CA GLU A 420 -28.21 -21.83 -14.29
C GLU A 420 -27.79 -20.81 -13.23
N VAL A 421 -26.51 -20.86 -12.83
CA VAL A 421 -25.91 -19.88 -11.92
C VAL A 421 -24.51 -19.52 -12.39
N ALA A 422 -24.23 -18.24 -12.45
CA ALA A 422 -22.88 -17.72 -12.65
C ALA A 422 -22.35 -17.05 -11.37
N PRO A 423 -21.02 -17.11 -11.12
CA PRO A 423 -20.42 -16.43 -9.99
C PRO A 423 -20.43 -14.90 -10.14
N GLY A 424 -20.42 -14.37 -11.37
CA GLY A 424 -20.32 -12.93 -11.61
C GLY A 424 -18.98 -12.38 -11.15
N GLY A 425 -18.99 -11.31 -10.35
CA GLY A 425 -17.81 -10.72 -9.72
C GLY A 425 -17.32 -11.47 -8.47
N PHE A 426 -17.98 -12.56 -8.08
CA PHE A 426 -17.55 -13.44 -6.99
C PHE A 426 -16.60 -14.53 -7.51
N SER A 427 -15.82 -15.15 -6.63
CA SER A 427 -14.91 -16.24 -7.03
C SER A 427 -15.62 -17.58 -7.17
N LYS A 428 -16.75 -17.77 -6.47
CA LYS A 428 -17.50 -19.03 -6.47
C LYS A 428 -19.00 -18.80 -6.31
N ALA A 429 -19.79 -19.66 -6.94
CA ALA A 429 -21.22 -19.83 -6.66
C ALA A 429 -21.47 -21.30 -6.27
N THR A 430 -22.20 -21.53 -5.19
CA THR A 430 -22.54 -22.87 -4.69
C THR A 430 -24.04 -22.95 -4.44
N LEU A 431 -24.69 -23.93 -5.04
CA LEU A 431 -26.11 -24.19 -4.82
C LEU A 431 -26.32 -25.01 -3.55
N PHE A 432 -27.37 -24.71 -2.81
CA PHE A 432 -27.67 -25.38 -1.55
C PHE A 432 -29.16 -25.70 -1.39
N ALA A 433 -29.47 -26.68 -0.52
CA ALA A 433 -30.82 -27.07 -0.14
C ALA A 433 -31.02 -26.89 1.36
N GLU A 434 -32.07 -26.18 1.75
CA GLU A 434 -32.46 -25.79 3.12
C GLU A 434 -31.45 -24.87 3.82
N SER A 435 -30.16 -25.18 3.76
CA SER A 435 -29.09 -24.42 4.40
C SER A 435 -27.81 -24.41 3.55
N PRO A 436 -26.99 -23.35 3.64
CA PRO A 436 -25.75 -23.24 2.85
C PRO A 436 -24.71 -24.33 3.08
N GLU A 437 -24.81 -25.11 4.17
CA GLU A 437 -23.93 -26.26 4.44
C GLU A 437 -24.27 -27.49 3.58
N ARG A 438 -25.47 -27.55 3.00
CA ARG A 438 -25.99 -28.70 2.25
C ARG A 438 -25.96 -28.42 0.75
N VAL A 439 -24.85 -28.76 0.09
CA VAL A 439 -24.70 -28.59 -1.37
C VAL A 439 -25.77 -29.38 -2.12
N ALA A 440 -26.40 -28.74 -3.11
CA ALA A 440 -27.51 -29.31 -3.86
C ALA A 440 -27.32 -29.22 -5.37
N SER A 441 -28.01 -30.09 -6.11
CA SER A 441 -28.15 -29.96 -7.56
C SER A 441 -29.15 -28.84 -7.91
N PRO A 442 -29.08 -28.26 -9.13
CA PRO A 442 -29.95 -27.15 -9.53
C PRO A 442 -31.45 -27.37 -9.29
N LEU A 443 -31.96 -28.57 -9.60
CA LEU A 443 -33.38 -28.91 -9.44
C LEU A 443 -33.85 -29.01 -7.99
N ARG A 444 -32.94 -29.19 -7.03
CA ARG A 444 -33.22 -29.28 -5.59
C ARG A 444 -32.77 -28.05 -4.82
N ALA A 445 -32.07 -27.14 -5.47
CA ALA A 445 -31.50 -25.97 -4.83
C ALA A 445 -32.61 -25.03 -4.37
N THR A 446 -32.66 -24.77 -3.07
CA THR A 446 -33.53 -23.75 -2.46
C THR A 446 -32.76 -22.46 -2.20
N GLY A 447 -31.51 -22.37 -2.65
CA GLY A 447 -30.70 -21.18 -2.54
C GLY A 447 -29.35 -21.31 -3.22
N VAL A 448 -28.65 -20.18 -3.26
CA VAL A 448 -27.30 -20.05 -3.81
C VAL A 448 -26.45 -19.19 -2.89
N ARG A 449 -25.22 -19.64 -2.63
CA ARG A 449 -24.18 -18.89 -1.94
C ARG A 449 -23.11 -18.45 -2.94
N TRP A 450 -22.85 -17.16 -2.99
CA TRP A 450 -21.68 -16.61 -3.64
C TRP A 450 -20.60 -16.26 -2.62
N SER A 451 -19.35 -16.61 -2.91
CA SER A 451 -18.19 -16.30 -2.05
C SER A 451 -17.18 -15.45 -2.82
N ALA A 452 -16.59 -14.46 -2.14
CA ALA A 452 -15.50 -13.64 -2.67
C ALA A 452 -14.41 -13.44 -1.62
N ALA A 453 -13.21 -13.15 -2.10
CA ALA A 453 -12.02 -13.02 -1.28
C ALA A 453 -11.88 -11.65 -0.59
N ASN A 454 -12.57 -10.64 -1.10
CA ASN A 454 -12.61 -9.30 -0.54
C ASN A 454 -13.79 -8.49 -1.08
N LEU A 455 -14.14 -7.40 -0.38
CA LEU A 455 -15.02 -6.33 -0.83
C LEU A 455 -14.27 -5.01 -0.64
N ALA A 456 -13.79 -4.42 -1.73
CA ALA A 456 -13.03 -3.17 -1.72
C ALA A 456 -13.87 -1.96 -1.25
N PRO A 457 -13.26 -0.86 -0.77
CA PRO A 457 -13.98 0.38 -0.50
C PRO A 457 -14.50 0.99 -1.80
N LYS A 458 -15.66 1.65 -1.72
CA LYS A 458 -16.31 2.32 -2.85
C LYS A 458 -16.52 1.41 -4.07
N SER A 459 -16.75 0.12 -3.85
CA SER A 459 -16.89 -0.87 -4.92
C SER A 459 -18.24 -1.58 -4.89
N VAL A 460 -18.52 -2.32 -5.97
CA VAL A 460 -19.69 -3.19 -6.11
C VAL A 460 -19.21 -4.57 -6.53
N LEU A 461 -19.67 -5.61 -5.83
CA LEU A 461 -19.59 -6.99 -6.28
C LEU A 461 -20.95 -7.44 -6.78
N THR A 462 -21.01 -7.89 -8.02
CA THR A 462 -22.27 -8.33 -8.65
C THR A 462 -22.29 -9.85 -8.71
N ALA A 463 -23.25 -10.48 -8.02
CA ALA A 463 -23.54 -11.89 -8.13
C ALA A 463 -24.49 -12.18 -9.31
N GLY A 464 -24.33 -13.35 -9.91
CA GLY A 464 -25.17 -13.83 -11.01
C GLY A 464 -24.61 -13.58 -12.41
N PRO A 465 -25.42 -13.80 -13.47
CA PRO A 465 -26.85 -14.09 -13.39
C PRO A 465 -27.18 -15.41 -12.68
N LEU A 466 -28.29 -15.43 -11.95
CA LEU A 466 -29.01 -16.63 -11.54
C LEU A 466 -30.26 -16.75 -12.40
N HIS A 467 -30.37 -17.84 -13.15
CA HIS A 467 -31.53 -18.12 -13.99
C HIS A 467 -32.52 -18.99 -13.23
N LEU A 468 -33.71 -18.44 -12.98
CA LEU A 468 -34.80 -19.10 -12.28
C LEU A 468 -35.93 -19.48 -13.24
N LYS A 469 -36.53 -20.64 -13.00
CA LYS A 469 -37.78 -21.05 -13.62
C LYS A 469 -38.95 -20.28 -12.99
N GLY A 470 -39.75 -19.61 -13.80
CA GLY A 470 -40.92 -18.83 -13.35
C GLY A 470 -40.58 -17.42 -12.84
N THR A 471 -41.61 -16.72 -12.31
CA THR A 471 -41.58 -15.29 -11.98
C THR A 471 -41.82 -14.96 -10.50
N ASP A 472 -41.84 -15.96 -9.59
CA ASP A 472 -42.07 -15.71 -8.16
C ASP A 472 -40.81 -15.15 -7.45
N ILE A 473 -40.51 -13.89 -7.78
CA ILE A 473 -39.37 -13.11 -7.29
C ILE A 473 -39.71 -12.42 -5.96
N GLY A 474 -41.00 -12.31 -5.61
CA GLY A 474 -41.50 -11.51 -4.48
C GLY A 474 -41.13 -12.03 -3.09
N ALA A 475 -40.57 -13.24 -3.00
CA ALA A 475 -40.21 -13.91 -1.76
C ALA A 475 -38.70 -14.19 -1.61
N LEU A 476 -37.86 -13.59 -2.48
CA LEU A 476 -36.41 -13.72 -2.38
C LEU A 476 -35.90 -13.07 -1.09
N LYS A 477 -35.01 -13.77 -0.38
CA LYS A 477 -34.29 -13.21 0.78
C LYS A 477 -32.80 -13.24 0.51
N VAL A 478 -32.14 -12.13 0.76
CA VAL A 478 -30.68 -12.04 0.66
C VAL A 478 -30.10 -11.92 2.05
N HIS A 479 -29.19 -12.81 2.39
CA HIS A 479 -28.34 -12.69 3.57
C HIS A 479 -26.91 -12.44 3.12
N TRP A 480 -26.19 -11.56 3.79
CA TRP A 480 -24.78 -11.33 3.48
C TRP A 480 -23.95 -11.31 4.75
N ARG A 481 -22.69 -11.71 4.61
CA ARG A 481 -21.68 -11.66 5.67
C ARG A 481 -20.39 -11.13 5.08
N VAL A 482 -19.82 -10.12 5.72
CA VAL A 482 -18.53 -9.52 5.33
C VAL A 482 -17.64 -9.40 6.56
N VAL A 483 -16.47 -10.03 6.53
CA VAL A 483 -15.48 -9.95 7.61
C VAL A 483 -14.73 -8.61 7.54
N THR A 484 -14.70 -7.84 8.64
CA THR A 484 -13.96 -6.57 8.73
C THR A 484 -12.44 -6.76 8.61
N GLN A 485 -11.70 -5.70 8.29
CA GLN A 485 -10.24 -5.77 8.11
C GLN A 485 -9.43 -6.27 9.32
N ASP A 486 -9.98 -6.19 10.54
CA ASP A 486 -9.38 -6.80 11.72
C ASP A 486 -9.30 -8.34 11.61
N GLY A 487 -10.09 -8.94 10.72
CA GLY A 487 -10.16 -10.37 10.45
C GLY A 487 -11.02 -11.14 11.44
N THR A 488 -11.70 -10.46 12.37
CA THR A 488 -12.36 -11.10 13.51
C THR A 488 -13.85 -10.80 13.61
N THR A 489 -14.30 -9.63 13.13
CA THR A 489 -15.69 -9.20 13.31
C THR A 489 -16.48 -9.35 12.00
N PRO A 490 -17.43 -10.30 11.89
CA PRO A 490 -18.32 -10.33 10.74
C PRO A 490 -19.40 -9.25 10.88
N LEU A 491 -19.56 -8.41 9.85
CA LEU A 491 -20.80 -7.69 9.63
C LEU A 491 -21.77 -8.63 8.92
N VAL A 492 -23.02 -8.66 9.36
CA VAL A 492 -24.09 -9.41 8.72
C VAL A 492 -25.26 -8.48 8.45
N GLY A 493 -26.02 -8.79 7.42
CA GLY A 493 -27.26 -8.10 7.15
C GLY A 493 -28.16 -8.86 6.21
N GLU A 494 -29.38 -8.35 6.09
CA GLU A 494 -30.44 -8.95 5.29
C GLU A 494 -31.02 -7.92 4.32
N GLY A 495 -31.43 -8.39 3.15
CA GLY A 495 -32.21 -7.64 2.17
C GLY A 495 -33.44 -8.43 1.78
N LYS A 496 -34.51 -7.72 1.44
CA LYS A 496 -35.73 -8.28 0.82
C LYS A 496 -35.92 -7.66 -0.55
#